data_AF-A0A1F9X2T8-F1
#
_entry.id   AF-A0A1F9X2T8-F1
#
_cell.length_a   1.000
_cell.length_b   1.000
_cell.length_c   1.000
_cell.angle_alpha   90.00
_cell.angle_beta   90.00
_cell.angle_gamma   90.00
#
_symmetry.space_group_name_H-M   'P 1'
#
loop_
_entity.id
_entity.type
_entity.pdbx_description
1 polymer ?
#
loop_
_entity_poly.entity_id
_entity_poly.type
_entity_poly.pdbx_seq_one_letter_code
_entity_poly.pdbx_strand_id
1 'polypeptide(L)' 'MKKLLILIFAFLFFIPFLNSAVYYVSPAGLDSHPGTQSSPWQTIQYAVDSIKKGDTVLINDGTYVENISIGDLE' A
#
# COMPACT_ATOMS: atom_id res chain seq x y z
N MET A 1 20.01 -22.79 29.02
CA MET A 1 19.30 -23.27 27.80
C MET A 1 17.83 -22.81 27.75
N LYS A 2 17.04 -22.92 28.82
CA LYS A 2 15.62 -22.49 28.83
C LYS A 2 15.41 -20.98 28.57
N LYS A 3 16.27 -20.11 29.13
CA LYS A 3 16.26 -18.65 28.89
C LYS A 3 16.64 -18.25 27.45
N LEU A 4 17.47 -19.07 26.78
CA LEU A 4 17.86 -18.89 25.38
C LEU A 4 16.68 -19.24 24.45
N LEU A 5 15.92 -20.28 24.80
CA LEU A 5 14.72 -20.69 24.05
C LEU A 5 13.58 -19.66 24.16
N ILE A 6 13.43 -18.99 25.30
CA ILE A 6 12.44 -17.91 25.51
C ILE A 6 12.77 -16.66 24.68
N LEU A 7 14.05 -16.29 24.56
CA LEU A 7 14.48 -15.15 23.74
C LEU A 7 14.27 -15.40 22.24
N ILE A 8 14.51 -16.63 21.76
CA ILE A 8 14.26 -17.01 20.36
C ILE A 8 12.74 -17.00 20.05
N PHE A 9 11.91 -17.49 20.97
CA PHE A 9 10.46 -17.50 20.81
C PHE A 9 9.85 -16.08 20.83
N ALA A 10 10.40 -15.18 21.65
CA ALA A 10 10.02 -13.76 21.65
C ALA A 10 10.46 -13.02 20.37
N PHE A 11 11.58 -13.44 19.76
CA PHE A 11 12.10 -12.85 18.52
C PHE A 11 11.32 -13.33 17.27
N LEU A 12 10.84 -14.58 17.25
CA LEU A 12 9.98 -15.11 16.17
C LEU A 12 8.57 -14.50 16.13
N PHE A 13 8.13 -13.85 17.22
CA PHE A 13 6.84 -13.14 17.29
C PHE A 13 6.94 -11.67 16.85
N PHE A 14 8.14 -11.18 16.52
CA PHE A 14 8.41 -9.79 16.15
C PHE A 14 9.11 -9.71 14.79
N ILE A 15 8.65 -10.48 13.81
CA ILE A 15 9.02 -10.26 12.42
C ILE A 15 8.05 -9.20 11.87
N PRO A 16 8.46 -7.93 11.65
CA PRO A 16 7.62 -7.01 10.92
C PRO A 16 7.46 -7.57 9.50
N PHE A 17 6.23 -7.92 9.13
CA PHE A 17 5.92 -8.22 7.74
C PHE A 17 6.11 -6.93 6.94
N LEU A 18 7.25 -6.80 6.27
CA LEU A 18 7.43 -5.87 5.15
C LEU A 18 6.67 -6.43 3.95
N ASN A 19 5.34 -6.46 4.03
CA ASN A 19 4.50 -6.76 2.88
C ASN A 19 4.32 -5.48 2.08
N SER A 20 5.01 -5.39 0.94
CA SER A 20 4.65 -4.47 -0.13
C SER A 20 3.28 -4.89 -0.67
N ALA A 21 2.31 -3.97 -0.63
CA ALA A 21 0.99 -4.17 -1.20
C ALA A 21 0.92 -3.67 -2.64
N VAL A 22 0.01 -4.26 -3.43
CA VAL A 22 -0.31 -3.79 -4.77
C VAL A 22 -1.72 -3.21 -4.76
N TYR A 23 -1.82 -1.93 -5.14
CA TYR A 23 -3.09 -1.20 -5.26
C TYR A 23 -3.40 -0.86 -6.71
N TYR A 24 -4.67 -0.58 -6.99
CA TYR A 24 -5.16 -0.28 -8.33
C TYR A 24 -5.90 1.04 -8.35
N VAL A 25 -5.65 1.83 -9.39
CA VAL A 25 -6.36 3.08 -9.70
C VAL A 25 -7.06 2.92 -11.06
N SER A 26 -8.29 3.40 -11.17
CA SER A 26 -9.09 3.37 -12.40
C SER A 26 -9.99 4.60 -12.46
N PRO A 27 -10.25 5.23 -13.62
CA PRO A 27 -11.15 6.39 -13.68
C PRO A 27 -12.60 6.04 -13.29
N ALA A 28 -12.97 4.76 -13.37
CA ALA A 28 -14.26 4.22 -12.95
C ALA A 28 -14.29 3.74 -11.49
N GLY A 29 -13.18 3.90 -10.75
CA GLY A 29 -13.07 3.52 -9.34
C GLY A 29 -13.76 4.49 -8.38
N LEU A 30 -13.52 4.29 -7.08
CA LEU A 30 -13.95 5.17 -5.99
C LEU A 30 -12.87 5.18 -4.91
N ASP A 31 -12.50 6.34 -4.39
CA ASP A 31 -11.45 6.46 -3.36
C ASP A 31 -11.87 5.85 -2.00
N SER A 32 -13.15 5.54 -1.82
CA SER A 32 -13.65 4.77 -0.67
C SER A 32 -13.46 3.26 -0.81
N HIS A 33 -13.03 2.77 -1.98
CA HIS A 33 -12.74 1.36 -2.19
C HIS A 33 -11.48 0.91 -1.45
N PRO A 34 -11.28 -0.41 -1.26
CA PRO A 34 -10.05 -0.94 -0.66
C PRO A 34 -8.81 -0.86 -1.58
N GLY A 35 -8.93 -0.38 -2.82
CA GLY A 35 -7.81 -0.27 -3.77
C GLY A 35 -7.39 -1.61 -4.39
N THR A 36 -8.26 -2.62 -4.35
CA THR A 36 -8.00 -3.93 -4.98
C THR A 36 -8.31 -3.90 -6.47
N GLN A 37 -7.87 -4.90 -7.23
CA GLN A 37 -8.12 -4.97 -8.67
C GLN A 37 -9.63 -4.93 -9.02
N SER A 38 -10.48 -5.58 -8.22
CA SER A 38 -11.94 -5.61 -8.40
C SER A 38 -12.63 -4.35 -7.88
N SER A 39 -11.95 -3.56 -7.06
CA SER A 39 -12.49 -2.35 -6.43
C SER A 39 -11.36 -1.32 -6.31
N PRO A 40 -10.97 -0.70 -7.44
CA PRO A 40 -9.86 0.23 -7.49
C PRO A 40 -10.25 1.59 -6.92
N TRP A 41 -9.24 2.35 -6.50
CA TRP A 41 -9.37 3.78 -6.22
C TRP A 41 -9.63 4.56 -7.51
N GLN A 42 -10.15 5.77 -7.37
CA GLN A 42 -10.50 6.62 -8.51
C GLN A 42 -9.36 7.54 -8.91
N THR A 43 -8.69 8.15 -7.93
CA THR A 43 -7.73 9.23 -8.15
C THR A 43 -6.29 8.79 -7.93
N ILE A 44 -5.38 9.36 -8.71
CA ILE A 44 -3.94 9.12 -8.55
C ILE A 44 -3.46 9.80 -7.26
N GLN A 45 -3.97 10.99 -6.93
CA GLN A 45 -3.57 11.69 -5.70
C GLN A 45 -3.92 10.88 -4.44
N TYR A 46 -5.11 10.28 -4.38
CA TYR A 46 -5.48 9.44 -3.23
C TYR A 46 -4.51 8.27 -3.06
N ALA A 47 -4.07 7.65 -4.15
CA ALA A 47 -3.08 6.59 -4.10
C ALA A 47 -1.74 7.09 -3.54
N VAL A 48 -1.25 8.24 -4.02
CA VAL A 48 -0.01 8.87 -3.52
C VAL A 48 -0.07 9.11 -2.00
N ASP A 49 -1.21 9.57 -1.49
CA ASP A 49 -1.38 9.89 -0.07
C ASP A 49 -1.62 8.65 0.82
N SER A 50 -2.03 7.52 0.22
CA SER A 50 -2.47 6.33 0.96
C SER A 50 -1.42 5.23 1.07
N ILE A 51 -0.51 5.12 0.10
CA ILE A 51 0.47 4.04 0.05
C ILE A 51 1.64 4.27 1.01
N LYS A 52 2.33 3.17 1.34
CA LYS A 52 3.55 3.18 2.15
C LYS A 52 4.77 2.84 1.30
N LYS A 53 5.96 3.13 1.83
CA LYS A 53 7.22 2.71 1.22
C LYS A 53 7.24 1.23 0.91
N GLY A 54 7.57 0.94 -0.36
CA GLY A 54 7.62 -0.41 -0.89
C GLY A 54 6.36 -0.84 -1.63
N ASP A 55 5.22 -0.17 -1.44
CA ASP A 55 3.99 -0.50 -2.17
C ASP A 55 4.09 -0.19 -3.67
N THR A 56 3.24 -0.83 -4.46
CA THR A 56 3.10 -0.60 -5.90
C THR A 56 1.68 -0.17 -6.22
N VAL A 57 1.53 0.86 -7.05
CA VAL A 57 0.24 1.29 -7.60
C VAL A 57 0.20 0.99 -9.10
N LEU A 58 -0.79 0.20 -9.52
CA LEU A 58 -1.09 -0.09 -10.92
C LEU A 58 -2.22 0.83 -11.38
N ILE A 59 -1.94 1.68 -12.36
CA ILE A 59 -2.91 2.62 -12.92
C ILE A 59 -3.50 1.98 -14.18
N ASN A 60 -4.81 1.74 -14.15
CA ASN A 60 -5.55 1.22 -15.30
C ASN A 60 -5.66 2.30 -16.39
N ASP A 61 -5.93 1.83 -17.62
CA ASP A 61 -6.08 2.69 -18.78
C ASP A 61 -7.21 3.73 -18.61
N GLY A 62 -6.95 4.93 -19.10
CA GLY A 62 -7.90 6.02 -19.07
C GLY A 62 -7.25 7.40 -18.94
N THR A 63 -8.08 8.42 -18.87
CA THR A 63 -7.65 9.82 -18.74
C THR A 63 -7.89 10.30 -17.32
N TYR A 64 -6.83 10.76 -16.67
CA TYR A 64 -6.86 11.34 -15.33
C TYR A 64 -6.53 12.83 -15.43
N VAL A 65 -7.51 13.69 -15.14
CA VAL A 65 -7.34 15.15 -15.16
C VAL A 65 -7.16 15.62 -13.71
N GLU A 66 -5.92 15.57 -13.23
CA GLU A 66 -5.57 15.80 -11.84
C GLU A 66 -4.28 16.63 -11.72
N ASN A 67 -4.16 17.39 -10.63
CA ASN A 67 -2.89 17.99 -10.22
C ASN A 67 -2.27 17.08 -9.17
N ILE A 68 -1.14 16.45 -9.50
CA ILE A 68 -0.49 15.51 -8.59
C ILE A 68 0.59 16.23 -7.78
N SER A 69 0.49 16.13 -6.46
CA SER A 69 1.51 16.56 -5.51
C SER A 69 2.23 15.33 -4.99
N ILE A 70 3.48 15.15 -5.44
CA ILE A 70 4.38 14.13 -4.92
C ILE A 70 5.17 14.80 -3.80
N GLY A 71 4.69 14.71 -2.56
CA GLY A 71 5.46 15.14 -1.39
C GLY A 71 6.66 14.23 -1.14
N ASP A 72 7.40 14.47 -0.05
CA ASP A 72 8.39 13.50 0.43
C ASP A 72 7.63 12.25 0.91
N LEU A 73 7.68 11.18 0.12
CA LEU A 73 7.16 9.87 0.49
C LEU A 73 8.05 9.33 1.64
N GLU A 74 7.71 9.64 2.89
CA GLU A 74 8.43 9.18 4.10
C GLU A 74 8.11 7.74 4.53
#